data_AF-A0A2Z6N5C3-F1
#
_entry.id   AF-A0A2Z6N5C3-F1
#
_cell.length_a   1.000
_cell.length_b   1.000
_cell.length_c   1.000
_cell.angle_alpha   90.00
_cell.angle_beta   90.00
_cell.angle_gamma   90.00
#
_symmetry.space_group_name_H-M   'P 1'
#
loop_
_entity.id
_entity.type
_entity.pdbx_description
1 polymer ?
#
loop_
_entity_poly.entity_id
_entity_poly.type
_entity_poly.pdbx_seq_one_letter_code
_entity_poly.pdbx_strand_id
1 'polypeptide(L)'
;MKGRYQGGMGKYNVAMLFWMFYGLCTILELKVEARASPSLEKEIEAKLKLLNKPAVKSIKVNPKLYGDHDTRFFVAWTKDSYNSTGCFDLTCHGFVQTSSEFALGSSLGPYSSPFNQQYEINVGIFWDVDGNWWLIVKDIIIVGYWPAEVVDSLKHSATLVQWGGQVFSYNVKSTPPHTETEMGSGGEANGRFGFACYMTNVRIKDYSKTLKYPQFVSTHADEPFCYNALNDVQYGKDPVFFFGGAGRKLPYCP
;
A
#
# COMPACT_ATOMS: atom_id res chain seq x y z
N MET A 1 10.42 -51.43 -7.48
CA MET A 1 11.16 -50.37 -8.22
C MET A 1 10.11 -49.62 -9.05
N LYS A 2 10.03 -48.28 -9.07
CA LYS A 2 10.87 -47.34 -9.88
C LYS A 2 11.04 -47.82 -11.35
N GLY A 3 10.64 -47.12 -12.41
CA GLY A 3 9.70 -45.98 -12.54
C GLY A 3 10.07 -44.91 -13.58
N ARG A 4 9.12 -44.57 -14.49
CA ARG A 4 8.88 -43.26 -15.16
C ARG A 4 9.94 -42.64 -16.10
N TYR A 5 9.64 -42.58 -17.41
CA TYR A 5 10.06 -41.60 -18.47
C TYR A 5 9.04 -41.73 -19.64
N GLN A 6 8.70 -40.77 -20.51
CA GLN A 6 8.66 -39.28 -20.49
C GLN A 6 7.90 -38.75 -21.75
N GLY A 7 7.48 -37.47 -21.75
CA GLY A 7 7.25 -36.67 -22.99
C GLY A 7 5.85 -36.65 -23.62
N GLY A 8 5.53 -35.55 -24.34
CA GLY A 8 4.33 -35.39 -25.18
C GLY A 8 3.71 -33.98 -25.14
N MET A 9 3.85 -33.18 -26.21
CA MET A 9 3.28 -31.83 -26.37
C MET A 9 2.05 -31.81 -27.30
N GLY A 10 1.17 -30.81 -27.14
CA GLY A 10 0.00 -30.51 -28.00
C GLY A 10 -1.20 -30.07 -27.15
N LYS A 11 -2.05 -29.11 -27.53
CA LYS A 11 -2.46 -28.64 -28.88
C LYS A 11 -2.59 -27.09 -28.94
N TYR A 12 -2.83 -26.54 -30.14
CA TYR A 12 -2.97 -25.11 -30.43
C TYR A 12 -4.40 -24.68 -30.85
N ASN A 13 -4.76 -23.43 -30.53
CA ASN A 13 -5.59 -22.43 -31.25
C ASN A 13 -7.09 -22.64 -31.62
N VAL A 14 -7.97 -21.96 -30.84
CA VAL A 14 -8.95 -20.87 -31.21
C VAL A 14 -9.88 -20.94 -32.46
N ALA A 15 -11.21 -20.87 -32.22
CA ALA A 15 -12.27 -20.02 -32.85
C ALA A 15 -13.63 -20.28 -32.09
N MET A 16 -14.59 -19.38 -31.75
CA MET A 16 -15.33 -18.26 -32.42
C MET A 16 -16.21 -18.70 -33.60
N LEU A 17 -17.50 -18.36 -33.80
CA LEU A 17 -18.61 -17.59 -33.12
C LEU A 17 -19.97 -18.20 -33.63
N PHE A 18 -21.23 -17.83 -33.31
CA PHE A 18 -21.98 -16.78 -32.57
C PHE A 18 -23.37 -17.39 -32.14
N TRP A 19 -24.26 -16.76 -31.35
CA TRP A 19 -25.42 -15.91 -31.76
C TRP A 19 -26.26 -15.46 -30.53
N MET A 20 -27.21 -14.52 -30.68
CA MET A 20 -28.06 -13.92 -29.61
C MET A 20 -29.48 -14.54 -29.51
N PHE A 21 -30.20 -14.37 -28.38
CA PHE A 21 -31.51 -13.68 -28.27
C PHE A 21 -32.05 -13.61 -26.80
N TYR A 22 -33.16 -12.89 -26.59
CA TYR A 22 -33.74 -12.45 -25.30
C TYR A 22 -34.43 -13.56 -24.46
N GLY A 23 -34.55 -13.36 -23.13
CA GLY A 23 -35.45 -14.14 -22.26
C GLY A 23 -35.43 -13.74 -20.77
N LEU A 24 -36.60 -13.62 -20.13
CA LEU A 24 -36.78 -13.15 -18.74
C LEU A 24 -36.76 -14.28 -17.68
N CYS A 25 -36.42 -13.90 -16.45
CA CYS A 25 -36.83 -14.51 -15.18
C CYS A 25 -36.32 -15.92 -14.79
N THR A 26 -35.37 -15.97 -13.84
CA THR A 26 -35.67 -16.35 -12.43
C THR A 26 -34.50 -16.02 -11.51
N ILE A 27 -34.76 -15.82 -10.22
CA ILE A 27 -33.73 -15.51 -9.21
C ILE A 27 -33.06 -16.79 -8.74
N LEU A 28 -31.73 -16.83 -8.80
CA LEU A 28 -30.92 -17.80 -8.07
C LEU A 28 -29.57 -17.16 -7.68
N GLU A 29 -29.62 -16.20 -6.75
CA GLU A 29 -28.40 -15.71 -6.10
C GLU A 29 -27.76 -16.84 -5.28
N LEU A 30 -26.81 -17.53 -5.89
CA LEU A 30 -25.80 -18.29 -5.15
C LEU A 30 -24.90 -17.29 -4.42
N LYS A 31 -25.36 -16.85 -3.24
CA LYS A 31 -24.62 -15.97 -2.34
C LYS A 31 -23.42 -16.73 -1.73
N VAL A 32 -22.38 -16.92 -2.54
CA VAL A 32 -21.08 -17.43 -2.11
C VAL A 32 -20.37 -16.33 -1.33
N GLU A 33 -20.85 -16.08 -0.12
CA GLU A 33 -20.25 -15.17 0.86
C GLU A 33 -19.03 -15.86 1.47
N ALA A 34 -17.97 -15.98 0.67
CA ALA A 34 -16.70 -16.59 1.02
C ALA A 34 -15.91 -15.73 2.00
N ARG A 35 -16.43 -15.59 3.22
CA ARG A 35 -15.58 -15.27 4.37
C ARG A 35 -14.51 -16.35 4.48
N ALA A 36 -13.26 -15.93 4.52
CA ALA A 36 -12.17 -16.80 4.91
C ALA A 36 -12.46 -17.35 6.32
N SER A 37 -12.05 -18.60 6.60
CA SER A 37 -12.18 -19.12 7.96
C SER A 37 -11.26 -18.33 8.90
N PRO A 38 -11.58 -18.18 10.20
CA PRO A 38 -10.67 -17.53 11.15
C PRO A 38 -9.29 -18.20 11.27
N SER A 39 -9.15 -19.45 10.80
CA SER A 39 -7.86 -20.11 10.61
C SER A 39 -7.11 -19.60 9.37
N LEU A 40 -7.79 -19.47 8.23
CA LEU A 40 -7.21 -18.93 6.99
C LEU A 40 -6.88 -17.44 7.12
N GLU A 41 -7.71 -16.66 7.81
CA GLU A 41 -7.42 -15.25 8.12
C GLU A 41 -6.18 -15.13 9.00
N LYS A 42 -6.04 -15.95 10.05
CA LYS A 42 -4.80 -15.99 10.87
C LYS A 42 -3.58 -16.51 10.10
N GLU A 43 -3.75 -17.46 9.19
CA GLU A 43 -2.66 -17.97 8.36
C GLU A 43 -2.21 -16.93 7.32
N ILE A 44 -3.16 -16.17 6.75
CA ILE A 44 -2.90 -15.00 5.92
C ILE A 44 -2.23 -13.91 6.75
N GLU A 45 -2.71 -13.58 7.95
CA GLU A 45 -2.10 -12.57 8.82
C GLU A 45 -0.68 -12.96 9.24
N ALA A 46 -0.43 -14.23 9.57
CA ALA A 46 0.90 -14.76 9.82
C ALA A 46 1.81 -14.66 8.57
N LYS A 47 1.29 -14.99 7.39
CA LYS A 47 2.00 -14.84 6.11
C LYS A 47 2.20 -13.36 5.71
N LEU A 48 1.33 -12.44 6.14
CA LEU A 48 1.46 -10.98 5.98
C LEU A 48 2.44 -10.34 6.98
N LYS A 49 2.77 -11.05 8.08
CA LYS A 49 3.85 -10.69 9.02
C LYS A 49 5.20 -11.27 8.59
N LEU A 50 5.19 -12.46 7.98
CA LEU A 50 6.34 -13.12 7.35
C LEU A 50 6.68 -12.57 5.96
N LEU A 51 5.72 -11.91 5.30
CA LEU A 51 6.01 -11.01 4.20
C LEU A 51 6.76 -9.81 4.79
N ASN A 52 8.09 -9.84 4.65
CA ASN A 52 8.95 -8.71 4.91
C ASN A 52 8.28 -7.45 4.36
N LYS A 53 8.06 -6.45 5.22
CA LYS A 53 7.52 -5.15 4.83
C LYS A 53 8.64 -4.12 4.73
N PRO A 54 9.47 -4.10 3.67
CA PRO A 54 10.24 -2.91 3.37
C PRO A 54 9.23 -1.80 3.07
N ALA A 55 9.06 -0.90 4.04
CA ALA A 55 8.10 0.19 3.99
C ALA A 55 8.64 1.32 3.10
N VAL A 56 8.75 1.03 1.82
CA VAL A 56 9.39 1.89 0.82
C VAL A 56 8.54 3.14 0.61
N LYS A 57 9.00 4.27 1.18
CA LYS A 57 8.41 5.62 1.16
C LYS A 57 7.08 5.78 1.92
N SER A 58 7.00 6.85 2.73
CA SER A 58 5.76 7.29 3.39
C SER A 58 5.81 8.79 3.69
N ILE A 59 4.73 9.35 4.25
CA ILE A 59 4.60 10.74 4.69
C ILE A 59 4.12 10.72 6.14
N LYS A 60 4.79 11.45 7.04
CA LYS A 60 4.58 11.32 8.49
C LYS A 60 4.92 12.59 9.26
N VAL A 61 4.18 12.81 10.35
CA VAL A 61 4.55 13.70 11.46
C VAL A 61 5.30 12.87 12.52
N ASN A 62 6.53 13.26 12.89
CA ASN A 62 7.36 12.47 13.82
C ASN A 62 8.21 13.33 14.78
N PRO A 63 7.61 13.92 15.84
CA PRO A 63 8.31 14.85 16.73
C PRO A 63 9.51 14.25 17.44
N LYS A 64 9.51 12.93 17.71
CA LYS A 64 10.64 12.21 18.31
C LYS A 64 11.86 12.07 17.39
N LEU A 65 11.71 12.26 16.08
CA LEU A 65 12.78 12.12 15.08
C LEU A 65 13.22 13.46 14.50
N TYR A 66 12.27 14.36 14.22
CA TYR A 66 12.53 15.63 13.55
C TYR A 66 12.50 16.85 14.49
N GLY A 67 12.00 16.69 15.73
CA GLY A 67 11.89 17.77 16.72
C GLY A 67 10.62 18.63 16.60
N ASP A 68 9.79 18.41 15.58
CA ASP A 68 8.59 19.20 15.30
C ASP A 68 7.38 18.35 14.85
N HIS A 69 6.26 19.05 14.64
CA HIS A 69 4.99 18.46 14.22
C HIS A 69 4.74 18.59 12.71
N ASP A 70 5.75 18.92 11.91
CA ASP A 70 5.58 19.11 10.47
C ASP A 70 5.32 17.77 9.76
N THR A 71 4.44 17.81 8.75
CA THR A 71 4.27 16.71 7.81
C THR A 71 5.51 16.62 6.93
N ARG A 72 6.32 15.57 7.10
CA ARG A 72 7.61 15.41 6.41
C ARG A 72 7.57 14.24 5.43
N PHE A 73 8.24 14.41 4.28
CA PHE A 73 8.47 13.32 3.35
C PHE A 73 9.64 12.49 3.84
N PHE A 74 9.47 11.17 3.93
CA PHE A 74 10.55 10.32 4.39
C PHE A 74 10.63 8.98 3.65
N VAL A 75 11.85 8.44 3.62
CA VAL A 75 12.08 7.04 3.27
C VAL A 75 12.31 6.23 4.52
N ALA A 76 11.85 4.98 4.50
CA ALA A 76 12.25 3.98 5.47
C ALA A 76 12.56 2.67 4.74
N TRP A 77 13.22 1.77 5.47
CA TRP A 77 13.37 0.37 5.11
C TRP A 77 13.41 -0.46 6.39
N THR A 78 13.15 -1.76 6.28
CA THR A 78 13.33 -2.77 7.33
C THR A 78 13.33 -4.15 6.65
N LYS A 79 14.09 -5.11 7.18
CA LYS A 79 14.04 -6.52 6.75
C LYS A 79 13.10 -7.35 7.60
N ASP A 80 12.90 -6.96 8.86
CA ASP A 80 12.19 -7.75 9.88
C ASP A 80 10.92 -7.04 10.41
N SER A 81 10.23 -6.30 9.52
CA SER A 81 8.95 -5.65 9.79
C SER A 81 8.98 -4.72 11.02
N TYR A 82 10.04 -3.90 11.10
CA TYR A 82 10.35 -2.92 12.15
C TYR A 82 10.72 -3.48 13.54
N ASN A 83 11.07 -4.76 13.65
CA ASN A 83 11.40 -5.38 14.93
C ASN A 83 12.79 -4.96 15.47
N SER A 84 13.84 -5.09 14.65
CA SER A 84 15.23 -4.77 15.05
C SER A 84 16.08 -4.14 13.93
N THR A 85 15.66 -4.28 12.66
CA THR A 85 16.35 -3.72 11.50
C THR A 85 15.56 -2.58 10.88
N GLY A 86 16.27 -1.61 10.32
CA GLY A 86 15.70 -0.56 9.50
C GLY A 86 16.34 0.80 9.73
N CYS A 87 15.91 1.78 8.95
CA CYS A 87 16.34 3.16 9.10
C CYS A 87 15.27 4.15 8.62
N PHE A 88 15.45 5.42 8.98
CA PHE A 88 14.71 6.56 8.43
C PHE A 88 15.69 7.48 7.69
N ASP A 89 15.30 7.92 6.49
CA ASP A 89 16.04 8.84 5.64
C ASP A 89 17.52 8.45 5.48
N LEU A 90 18.43 9.33 5.87
CA LEU A 90 19.88 9.11 5.84
C LEU A 90 20.48 9.01 7.26
N THR A 91 19.66 8.76 8.28
CA THR A 91 20.13 8.72 9.70
C THR A 91 21.08 7.55 10.00
N CYS A 92 21.11 6.55 9.12
CA CYS A 92 22.04 5.43 9.10
C CYS A 92 22.06 4.82 7.68
N HIS A 93 22.97 3.87 7.43
CA HIS A 93 23.11 3.25 6.11
C HIS A 93 21.84 2.48 5.67
N GLY A 94 21.44 2.66 4.41
CA GLY A 94 20.47 1.77 3.74
C GLY A 94 19.60 2.43 2.68
N PHE A 95 19.62 3.76 2.58
CA PHE A 95 19.24 4.49 1.37
C PHE A 95 20.44 5.28 0.87
N VAL A 96 20.62 5.38 -0.44
CA VAL A 96 21.68 6.14 -1.10
C VAL A 96 21.02 7.24 -1.92
N GLN A 97 20.99 8.46 -1.35
CA GLN A 97 20.50 9.65 -2.06
C GLN A 97 21.50 10.08 -3.14
N THR A 98 21.01 10.28 -4.36
CA THR A 98 21.80 10.59 -5.57
C THR A 98 21.54 11.99 -6.13
N SER A 99 20.33 12.56 -5.94
CA SER A 99 20.01 13.94 -6.33
C SER A 99 19.92 14.86 -5.12
N SER A 100 20.38 16.10 -5.28
CA SER A 100 20.22 17.20 -4.30
C SER A 100 18.93 18.01 -4.50
N GLU A 101 18.13 17.72 -5.54
CA GLU A 101 16.88 18.44 -5.85
C GLU A 101 15.72 18.12 -4.88
N PHE A 102 15.83 17.04 -4.11
CA PHE A 102 14.80 16.61 -3.17
C PHE A 102 15.41 16.24 -1.82
N ALA A 103 15.10 17.02 -0.78
CA ALA A 103 15.60 16.77 0.57
C ALA A 103 14.73 15.72 1.28
N LEU A 104 15.32 14.58 1.65
CA LEU A 104 14.66 13.62 2.54
C LEU A 104 14.51 14.20 3.95
N GLY A 105 13.44 13.81 4.65
CA GLY A 105 13.07 14.35 5.95
C GLY A 105 12.56 15.80 5.93
N SER A 106 12.52 16.50 4.79
CA SER A 106 12.06 17.89 4.72
C SER A 106 10.55 18.03 4.92
N SER A 107 10.11 19.19 5.43
CA SER A 107 8.70 19.52 5.57
C SER A 107 8.03 19.69 4.21
N LEU A 108 6.84 19.10 4.07
CA LEU A 108 5.99 19.21 2.89
C LEU A 108 5.00 20.36 3.08
N GLY A 109 4.93 21.23 2.09
CA GLY A 109 3.93 22.28 2.01
C GLY A 109 3.71 22.74 0.57
N PRO A 110 2.53 23.31 0.24
CA PRO A 110 1.33 23.41 1.09
C PRO A 110 0.68 22.03 1.35
N TYR A 111 -0.19 21.96 2.36
CA TYR A 111 -0.89 20.74 2.77
C TYR A 111 -2.38 20.79 2.43
N SER A 112 -2.96 19.62 2.11
CA SER A 112 -4.40 19.48 1.87
C SER A 112 -5.20 19.77 3.15
N SER A 113 -6.38 20.36 3.02
CA SER A 113 -7.30 20.57 4.15
C SER A 113 -8.75 20.23 3.77
N PRO A 114 -9.62 19.82 4.71
CA PRO A 114 -10.99 19.43 4.42
C PRO A 114 -11.78 20.56 3.72
N PHE A 115 -12.57 20.20 2.71
CA PHE A 115 -13.39 21.10 1.87
C PHE A 115 -12.62 22.22 1.13
N ASN A 116 -11.28 22.17 1.12
CA ASN A 116 -10.40 23.18 0.56
C ASN A 116 -9.52 22.58 -0.56
N GLN A 117 -8.50 23.33 -1.00
CA GLN A 117 -7.53 22.85 -1.99
C GLN A 117 -6.87 21.53 -1.53
N GLN A 118 -6.88 20.54 -2.40
CA GLN A 118 -6.11 19.30 -2.23
C GLN A 118 -4.78 19.42 -2.97
N TYR A 119 -3.72 18.83 -2.43
CA TYR A 119 -2.40 18.78 -3.03
C TYR A 119 -1.92 17.32 -3.13
N GLU A 120 -1.24 17.01 -4.23
CA GLU A 120 -0.76 15.67 -4.54
C GLU A 120 0.74 15.69 -4.84
N ILE A 121 1.42 14.59 -4.52
CA ILE A 121 2.82 14.39 -4.89
C ILE A 121 2.95 13.03 -5.59
N ASN A 122 3.23 13.06 -6.90
CA ASN A 122 3.48 11.83 -7.64
C ASN A 122 4.84 11.24 -7.25
N VAL A 123 4.85 9.94 -6.97
CA VAL A 123 6.03 9.20 -6.50
C VAL A 123 5.98 7.78 -7.05
N GLY A 124 6.99 7.43 -7.83
CA GLY A 124 7.22 6.07 -8.30
C GLY A 124 8.33 5.38 -7.51
N ILE A 125 8.28 4.05 -7.51
CA ILE A 125 9.41 3.20 -7.10
C ILE A 125 9.62 2.19 -8.22
N PHE A 126 10.85 1.99 -8.66
CA PHE A 126 11.18 1.00 -9.71
C PHE A 126 12.44 0.20 -9.36
N TRP A 127 12.50 -1.03 -9.86
CA TRP A 127 13.64 -1.93 -9.70
C TRP A 127 14.57 -1.85 -10.93
N ASP A 128 15.88 -1.99 -10.72
CA ASP A 128 16.90 -2.04 -11.78
C ASP A 128 17.48 -3.45 -12.00
N VAL A 129 18.36 -3.61 -12.99
CA VAL A 129 18.95 -4.92 -13.34
C VAL A 129 19.94 -5.45 -12.30
N ASP A 130 20.44 -4.60 -11.41
CA ASP A 130 21.38 -4.95 -10.33
C ASP A 130 20.64 -5.32 -9.03
N GLY A 131 19.32 -5.17 -9.00
CA GLY A 131 18.44 -5.52 -7.88
C GLY A 131 18.17 -4.39 -6.90
N ASN A 132 18.61 -3.16 -7.21
CA ASN A 132 18.32 -1.98 -6.40
C ASN A 132 16.90 -1.48 -6.66
N TRP A 133 16.33 -0.82 -5.66
CA TRP A 133 15.03 -0.17 -5.79
C TRP A 133 15.23 1.34 -5.76
N TRP A 134 14.82 2.04 -6.81
CA TRP A 134 14.98 3.48 -7.01
C TRP A 134 13.71 4.24 -6.67
N LEU A 135 13.86 5.38 -6.00
CA LEU A 135 12.80 6.35 -5.71
C LEU A 135 12.80 7.46 -6.77
N ILE A 136 11.64 7.71 -7.38
CA ILE A 136 11.42 8.86 -8.27
C ILE A 136 10.25 9.71 -7.80
N VAL A 137 10.40 11.03 -7.83
CA VAL A 137 9.41 12.00 -7.36
C VAL A 137 9.12 13.02 -8.47
N LYS A 138 7.85 13.45 -8.61
CA LYS A 138 7.36 14.33 -9.69
C LYS A 138 7.73 13.81 -11.10
N ASP A 139 7.73 12.49 -11.27
CA ASP A 139 8.04 11.76 -12.53
C ASP A 139 9.44 11.96 -13.13
N ILE A 140 10.26 12.89 -12.61
CA ILE A 140 11.57 13.25 -13.17
C ILE A 140 12.72 13.22 -12.15
N ILE A 141 12.45 13.46 -10.86
CA ILE A 141 13.50 13.60 -9.84
C ILE A 141 13.86 12.23 -9.29
N ILE A 142 14.95 11.64 -9.78
CA ILE A 142 15.51 10.39 -9.23
C ILE A 142 16.23 10.73 -7.93
N VAL A 143 15.55 10.50 -6.80
CA VAL A 143 16.03 10.89 -5.46
C VAL A 143 17.23 10.04 -5.04
N GLY A 144 17.16 8.73 -5.28
CA GLY A 144 18.14 7.77 -4.81
C GLY A 144 17.60 6.34 -4.82
N TYR A 145 18.30 5.41 -4.16
CA TYR A 145 17.93 3.99 -4.14
C TYR A 145 18.18 3.29 -2.80
N TRP A 146 17.43 2.22 -2.56
CA TRP A 146 17.74 1.19 -1.56
C TRP A 146 18.63 0.12 -2.23
N PRO A 147 19.86 -0.12 -1.74
CA PRO A 147 20.75 -1.14 -2.30
C PRO A 147 20.18 -2.55 -2.20
N ALA A 148 20.53 -3.40 -3.15
CA ALA A 148 20.10 -4.81 -3.21
C ALA A 148 20.41 -5.59 -1.91
N GLU A 149 21.49 -5.25 -1.18
CA GLU A 149 21.89 -5.87 0.10
C GLU A 149 20.95 -5.51 1.25
N VAL A 150 20.27 -4.38 1.15
CA VAL A 150 19.42 -3.80 2.21
C VAL A 150 17.98 -4.29 2.09
N VAL A 151 17.52 -4.49 0.86
CA VAL A 151 16.20 -5.07 0.53
C VAL A 151 16.34 -6.41 -0.20
N ASP A 152 17.17 -7.30 0.35
CA ASP A 152 17.54 -8.58 -0.25
C ASP A 152 16.37 -9.49 -0.65
N SER A 153 15.29 -9.50 0.14
CA SER A 153 14.05 -10.21 -0.21
C SER A 153 13.30 -9.64 -1.42
N LEU A 154 13.64 -8.44 -1.90
CA LEU A 154 13.08 -7.80 -3.10
C LEU A 154 13.97 -7.86 -4.34
N LYS A 155 15.16 -8.51 -4.30
CA LYS A 155 16.14 -8.49 -5.42
C LYS A 155 15.57 -8.85 -6.82
N HIS A 156 14.48 -9.60 -6.87
CA HIS A 156 13.87 -10.08 -8.11
C HIS A 156 12.47 -9.47 -8.38
N SER A 157 11.66 -9.29 -7.33
CA SER A 157 10.27 -8.78 -7.42
C SER A 157 9.67 -8.59 -6.04
N ALA A 158 8.71 -7.67 -5.90
CA ALA A 158 7.80 -7.63 -4.76
C ALA A 158 6.62 -8.60 -4.96
N THR A 159 6.28 -9.38 -3.93
CA THR A 159 5.12 -10.30 -3.91
C THR A 159 3.87 -9.68 -3.29
N LEU A 160 4.02 -8.58 -2.54
CA LEU A 160 2.96 -7.72 -2.02
C LEU A 160 3.39 -6.26 -2.20
N VAL A 161 2.42 -5.39 -2.48
CA VAL A 161 2.58 -3.94 -2.40
C VAL A 161 1.41 -3.40 -1.58
N GLN A 162 1.67 -2.43 -0.69
CA GLN A 162 0.65 -1.81 0.17
C GLN A 162 0.65 -0.29 -0.02
N TRP A 163 -0.53 0.32 0.09
CA TRP A 163 -0.73 1.77 0.07
C TRP A 163 -1.65 2.17 1.24
N GLY A 164 -1.47 3.38 1.76
CA GLY A 164 -2.27 3.94 2.85
C GLY A 164 -1.44 4.62 3.93
N GLY A 165 -1.98 4.63 5.15
CA GLY A 165 -1.35 5.24 6.34
C GLY A 165 -1.05 4.21 7.42
N GLN A 166 -0.23 4.62 8.39
CA GLN A 166 0.10 3.85 9.58
C GLN A 166 0.22 4.80 10.78
N VAL A 167 -0.52 4.53 11.84
CA VAL A 167 -0.39 5.23 13.12
C VAL A 167 0.48 4.40 14.07
N PHE A 168 1.31 5.06 14.87
CA PHE A 168 2.05 4.46 15.97
C PHE A 168 1.74 5.21 17.26
N SER A 169 1.22 4.49 18.26
CA SER A 169 1.01 4.98 19.62
C SER A 169 0.92 3.79 20.57
N TYR A 170 1.35 3.96 21.83
CA TYR A 170 1.26 2.92 22.86
C TYR A 170 -0.19 2.63 23.31
N ASN A 171 -1.15 3.44 22.86
CA ASN A 171 -2.58 3.27 23.15
C ASN A 171 -3.34 2.49 22.05
N VAL A 172 -2.70 2.16 20.92
CA VAL A 172 -3.26 1.27 19.89
C VAL A 172 -3.18 -0.18 20.39
N LYS A 173 -4.25 -0.99 20.24
CA LYS A 173 -4.36 -2.36 20.79
C LYS A 173 -4.06 -2.48 22.29
N SER A 174 -4.35 -1.41 23.03
CA SER A 174 -4.06 -1.26 24.47
C SER A 174 -5.34 -1.07 25.29
N THR A 175 -5.21 -0.86 26.61
CA THR A 175 -6.35 -0.50 27.46
C THR A 175 -6.86 0.91 27.10
N PRO A 176 -8.19 1.14 26.97
CA PRO A 176 -8.74 2.48 26.71
C PRO A 176 -8.27 3.54 27.72
N PRO A 177 -8.11 4.81 27.32
CA PRO A 177 -8.51 5.36 26.02
C PRO A 177 -7.55 5.07 24.87
N HIS A 178 -8.11 4.74 23.71
CA HIS A 178 -7.37 4.66 22.44
C HIS A 178 -6.71 5.99 22.09
N THR A 179 -5.71 5.97 21.20
CA THR A 179 -4.99 7.18 20.78
C THR A 179 -5.89 8.15 20.01
N GLU A 180 -5.81 9.44 20.35
CA GLU A 180 -6.42 10.58 19.64
C GLU A 180 -5.56 11.02 18.44
N THR A 181 -4.78 10.10 17.88
CA THR A 181 -3.86 10.35 16.76
C THR A 181 -4.60 10.12 15.45
N GLU A 182 -4.92 11.21 14.77
CA GLU A 182 -5.55 11.19 13.46
C GLU A 182 -4.64 10.53 12.40
N MET A 183 -5.24 9.78 11.48
CA MET A 183 -4.56 9.24 10.30
C MET A 183 -4.94 10.06 9.07
N GLY A 184 -3.93 10.58 8.37
CA GLY A 184 -4.11 11.41 7.18
C GLY A 184 -4.75 12.76 7.54
N SER A 185 -6.04 12.91 7.30
CA SER A 185 -6.85 14.10 7.57
C SER A 185 -7.78 13.95 8.78
N GLY A 186 -7.70 12.84 9.53
CA GLY A 186 -8.68 12.47 10.58
C GLY A 186 -10.03 11.98 10.02
N GLY A 187 -10.39 12.41 8.81
CA GLY A 187 -11.60 11.96 8.12
C GLY A 187 -11.58 10.48 7.74
N GLU A 188 -12.72 9.80 7.93
CA GLU A 188 -12.92 8.43 7.46
C GLU A 188 -12.90 8.31 5.93
N ALA A 189 -12.37 7.20 5.42
CA ALA A 189 -12.23 6.89 4.00
C ALA A 189 -13.55 7.01 3.20
N ASN A 190 -14.70 6.71 3.82
CA ASN A 190 -16.02 6.84 3.21
C ASN A 190 -16.42 8.30 2.90
N GLY A 191 -15.80 9.28 3.55
CA GLY A 191 -15.96 10.71 3.24
C GLY A 191 -15.31 11.13 1.92
N ARG A 192 -14.43 10.29 1.35
CA ARG A 192 -13.87 10.44 -0.01
C ARG A 192 -13.11 11.77 -0.21
N PHE A 193 -12.99 12.21 -1.47
CA PHE A 193 -12.17 13.35 -1.87
C PHE A 193 -12.59 14.65 -1.17
N GLY A 194 -11.61 15.39 -0.66
CA GLY A 194 -11.85 16.63 0.11
C GLY A 194 -12.22 16.39 1.58
N PHE A 195 -12.24 15.15 2.07
CA PHE A 195 -12.45 14.83 3.48
C PHE A 195 -11.46 13.77 4.01
N ALA A 196 -11.32 12.65 3.29
CA ALA A 196 -10.35 11.60 3.59
C ALA A 196 -9.00 11.87 2.91
N CYS A 197 -7.92 11.31 3.48
CA CYS A 197 -6.65 11.21 2.76
C CYS A 197 -6.77 10.16 1.65
N TYR A 198 -6.04 10.34 0.55
CA TYR A 198 -6.20 9.49 -0.62
C TYR A 198 -4.91 9.26 -1.42
N MET A 199 -4.93 8.22 -2.25
CA MET A 199 -3.95 7.97 -3.31
C MET A 199 -4.71 7.68 -4.60
N THR A 200 -4.41 8.45 -5.65
CA THR A 200 -4.92 8.25 -7.01
C THR A 200 -3.81 7.71 -7.92
N ASN A 201 -4.14 7.32 -9.16
CA ASN A 201 -3.20 6.82 -10.15
C ASN A 201 -2.33 5.64 -9.66
N VAL A 202 -2.87 4.80 -8.76
CA VAL A 202 -2.17 3.63 -8.23
C VAL A 202 -1.93 2.63 -9.36
N ARG A 203 -0.67 2.24 -9.55
CA ARG A 203 -0.20 1.31 -10.58
C ARG A 203 0.85 0.36 -10.04
N ILE A 204 0.92 -0.83 -10.64
CA ILE A 204 2.06 -1.74 -10.55
C ILE A 204 2.63 -2.00 -11.95
N LYS A 205 3.89 -2.44 -11.99
CA LYS A 205 4.56 -2.96 -13.19
C LYS A 205 5.04 -4.38 -12.86
N ASP A 206 4.40 -5.37 -13.44
CA ASP A 206 4.76 -6.79 -13.26
C ASP A 206 5.51 -7.34 -14.48
N TYR A 207 5.63 -8.67 -14.59
CA TYR A 207 6.28 -9.34 -15.73
C TYR A 207 5.66 -9.02 -17.10
N SER A 208 4.46 -8.44 -17.18
CA SER A 208 3.91 -7.89 -18.44
C SER A 208 4.61 -6.60 -18.91
N LYS A 209 5.45 -5.99 -18.07
CA LYS A 209 6.22 -4.74 -18.29
C LYS A 209 5.36 -3.48 -18.54
N THR A 210 4.04 -3.59 -18.51
CA THR A 210 3.08 -2.48 -18.63
C THR A 210 2.67 -1.97 -17.24
N LEU A 211 2.58 -0.64 -17.08
CA LEU A 211 1.97 -0.03 -15.89
C LEU A 211 0.46 -0.23 -15.93
N LYS A 212 -0.10 -0.89 -14.92
CA LYS A 212 -1.53 -1.21 -14.82
C LYS A 212 -2.03 -1.13 -13.39
N TYR A 213 -3.34 -0.96 -13.23
CA TYR A 213 -3.97 -1.13 -11.92
C TYR A 213 -3.85 -2.62 -11.49
N PRO A 214 -3.49 -2.92 -10.23
CA PRO A 214 -3.38 -4.30 -9.73
C PRO A 214 -4.70 -5.08 -9.84
N GLN A 215 -4.64 -6.36 -10.21
CA GLN A 215 -5.84 -7.20 -10.40
C GLN A 215 -6.45 -7.72 -9.08
N PHE A 216 -5.61 -7.97 -8.08
CA PHE A 216 -6.01 -8.48 -6.78
C PHE A 216 -5.81 -7.37 -5.74
N VAL A 217 -6.88 -6.67 -5.39
CA VAL A 217 -6.86 -5.55 -4.43
C VAL A 217 -7.93 -5.79 -3.38
N SER A 218 -7.50 -5.76 -2.12
CA SER A 218 -8.37 -5.72 -0.93
C SER A 218 -7.99 -4.53 -0.07
N THR A 219 -8.96 -4.03 0.70
CA THR A 219 -8.71 -3.08 1.79
C THR A 219 -8.55 -3.84 3.10
N HIS A 220 -7.68 -3.37 3.97
CA HIS A 220 -7.48 -3.90 5.33
C HIS A 220 -7.29 -2.75 6.31
N ALA A 221 -7.74 -2.93 7.56
CA ALA A 221 -7.49 -2.02 8.65
C ALA A 221 -7.27 -2.82 9.93
N ASP A 222 -6.16 -2.54 10.63
CA ASP A 222 -5.79 -3.28 11.84
C ASP A 222 -6.64 -2.91 13.07
N GLU A 223 -7.35 -1.78 13.02
CA GLU A 223 -8.29 -1.26 14.03
C GLU A 223 -9.52 -0.64 13.32
N PRO A 224 -10.42 -1.45 12.73
CA PRO A 224 -11.40 -0.99 11.73
C PRO A 224 -12.48 -0.02 12.25
N PHE A 225 -12.62 0.13 13.57
CA PHE A 225 -13.51 1.11 14.21
C PHE A 225 -12.85 2.46 14.52
N CYS A 226 -11.52 2.51 14.48
CA CYS A 226 -10.70 3.69 14.76
C CYS A 226 -10.15 4.32 13.47
N TYR A 227 -9.82 3.47 12.49
CA TYR A 227 -9.26 3.81 11.19
C TYR A 227 -9.87 2.91 10.09
N ASN A 228 -10.12 3.45 8.90
CA ASN A 228 -10.64 2.67 7.78
C ASN A 228 -10.01 3.04 6.43
N ALA A 229 -10.26 2.18 5.44
CA ALA A 229 -9.77 2.31 4.07
C ALA A 229 -10.84 1.87 3.07
N LEU A 230 -10.91 2.56 1.92
CA LEU A 230 -11.89 2.33 0.85
C LEU A 230 -11.15 2.36 -0.50
N ASN A 231 -11.28 1.28 -1.27
CA ASN A 231 -10.82 1.21 -2.65
C ASN A 231 -12.00 1.52 -3.59
N ASP A 232 -12.12 2.78 -4.02
CA ASP A 232 -13.26 3.25 -4.81
C ASP A 232 -13.09 2.94 -6.30
N VAL A 233 -13.47 1.73 -6.70
CA VAL A 233 -13.47 1.28 -8.10
C VAL A 233 -14.81 1.65 -8.74
N GLN A 234 -14.80 2.65 -9.64
CA GLN A 234 -15.96 3.05 -10.44
C GLN A 234 -15.78 2.66 -11.91
N TYR A 235 -16.85 2.17 -12.56
CA TYR A 235 -16.78 1.83 -13.98
C TYR A 235 -16.44 3.05 -14.85
N GLY A 236 -15.50 2.90 -15.77
CA GLY A 236 -15.06 3.97 -16.68
C GLY A 236 -14.24 5.08 -16.03
N LYS A 237 -13.78 4.91 -14.79
CA LYS A 237 -12.88 5.85 -14.09
C LYS A 237 -11.67 5.12 -13.52
N ASP A 238 -10.62 5.87 -13.24
CA ASP A 238 -9.48 5.37 -12.48
C ASP A 238 -9.84 5.18 -11.00
N PRO A 239 -9.48 4.05 -10.35
CA PRO A 239 -9.79 3.84 -8.95
C PRO A 239 -9.02 4.79 -8.03
N VAL A 240 -9.70 5.28 -6.98
CA VAL A 240 -9.09 6.10 -5.94
C VAL A 240 -9.11 5.36 -4.61
N PHE A 241 -7.96 5.26 -3.96
CA PHE A 241 -7.82 4.62 -2.66
C PHE A 241 -7.88 5.68 -1.55
N PHE A 242 -8.92 5.64 -0.72
CA PHE A 242 -9.11 6.53 0.43
C PHE A 242 -8.73 5.82 1.74
N PHE A 243 -8.17 6.55 2.69
CA PHE A 243 -7.82 6.05 4.03
C PHE A 243 -7.82 7.19 5.06
N GLY A 244 -8.13 6.86 6.31
CA GLY A 244 -8.06 7.81 7.42
C GLY A 244 -8.79 7.35 8.67
N GLY A 245 -9.18 8.31 9.51
CA GLY A 245 -9.86 8.10 10.78
C GLY A 245 -9.19 8.87 11.93
N ALA A 246 -9.98 9.30 12.91
CA ALA A 246 -9.52 10.10 14.04
C ALA A 246 -8.78 9.29 15.12
N GLY A 247 -8.72 7.96 14.97
CA GLY A 247 -8.35 7.07 16.06
C GLY A 247 -9.51 6.97 17.04
N ARG A 248 -9.37 7.60 18.19
CA ARG A 248 -10.38 7.61 19.25
C ARG A 248 -11.71 8.24 18.78
N LYS A 249 -12.79 7.47 18.82
CA LYS A 249 -14.14 7.85 18.41
C LYS A 249 -15.20 7.08 19.21
N LEU A 250 -15.74 7.70 20.26
CA LEU A 250 -16.80 7.10 21.07
C LEU A 250 -18.10 6.87 20.24
N PRO A 251 -18.88 5.80 20.50
CA PRO A 251 -18.59 4.67 21.39
C PRO A 251 -17.72 3.56 20.75
N TYR A 252 -17.43 3.65 19.44
CA TYR A 252 -16.89 2.53 18.65
C TYR A 252 -15.39 2.27 18.83
N CYS A 253 -14.62 3.32 19.17
CA CYS A 253 -13.20 3.27 19.51
C CYS A 253 -12.93 4.15 20.75
N PRO A 254 -13.10 3.63 21.98
CA PRO A 254 -13.17 4.42 23.23
C PRO A 254 -11.82 4.89 23.81
#